data_AF-A0A7K2B2D0-F1
#
_entry.id   AF-A0A7K2B2D0-F1
#
_cell.length_a   1.000
_cell.length_b   1.000
_cell.length_c   1.000
_cell.angle_alpha   90.00
_cell.angle_beta   90.00
_cell.angle_gamma   90.00
#
_symmetry.space_group_name_H-M   'P 1'
#
loop_
_entity.id
_entity.type
_entity.pdbx_description
1 polymer ?
#
loop_
_entity_poly.entity_id
_entity_poly.type
_entity_poly.pdbx_seq_one_letter_code
_entity_poly.pdbx_strand_id
1 'polypeptide(L)'
;MNPEAVARICDAISSGSPDEAAALARAELPFEPFERTKRFRSDAEKVSVFLRDGFIDRYSGQRLVFPGTLLLLSHLMPAEIPYHSNWDTSKCHMVFWYLSPTVDHVDPVARGGPDTTDNLVCTSMPRNDAKRHWTLEELGWHPCLPGSLLEWDGLLSWFMDYTSDKPRVLEERPIKRWHSAAKRALRGHNRQDLPSSLRSYSHH
;
A
#
# COMPACT_ATOMS: atom_id res chain seq x y z
N MET A 1 -1.71 25.07 12.50
CA MET A 1 -3.07 25.66 12.62
C MET A 1 -3.07 26.61 13.80
N ASN A 2 -3.67 27.80 13.70
CA ASN A 2 -3.66 28.81 14.78
C ASN A 2 -4.92 28.65 15.66
N PRO A 3 -4.80 28.19 16.92
CA PRO A 3 -5.94 28.04 17.82
C PRO A 3 -6.60 29.37 18.20
N GLU A 4 -5.89 30.49 18.11
CA GLU A 4 -6.43 31.82 18.44
C GLU A 4 -7.51 32.27 17.44
N ALA A 5 -7.40 31.83 16.17
CA ALA A 5 -8.44 32.08 15.17
C ALA A 5 -9.77 31.44 15.58
N VAL A 6 -9.72 30.23 16.14
CA VAL A 6 -10.90 29.52 16.65
C VAL A 6 -11.49 30.26 17.85
N ALA A 7 -10.65 30.75 18.77
CA ALA A 7 -11.11 31.52 19.92
C ALA A 7 -11.88 32.78 19.50
N ARG A 8 -11.33 33.57 18.54
CA ARG A 8 -12.01 34.76 17.98
C ARG A 8 -13.36 34.43 17.35
N ILE A 9 -13.45 33.32 16.62
CA ILE A 9 -14.71 32.86 16.01
C ILE A 9 -15.74 32.54 17.10
N CYS A 10 -15.34 31.84 18.16
CA CYS A 10 -16.22 31.54 19.29
C CYS A 10 -16.72 32.82 19.98
N ASP A 11 -15.84 33.80 20.20
CA ASP A 11 -16.19 35.08 20.84
C ASP A 11 -17.21 35.87 20.00
N ALA A 12 -17.05 35.91 18.67
CA ALA A 12 -18.00 36.54 17.76
C ALA A 12 -19.38 35.84 17.80
N ILE A 13 -19.41 34.51 17.89
CA ILE A 13 -20.66 33.75 18.08
C ILE A 13 -21.32 34.12 19.42
N SER A 14 -20.56 34.11 20.51
CA SER A 14 -21.07 34.44 21.86
C SER A 14 -21.55 35.88 21.98
N SER A 15 -21.01 36.79 21.17
CA SER A 15 -21.42 38.19 21.11
C SER A 15 -22.66 38.44 20.23
N GLY A 16 -23.25 37.38 19.66
CA GLY A 16 -24.45 37.48 18.81
C GLY A 16 -24.17 37.91 17.37
N SER A 17 -22.93 37.76 16.88
CA SER A 17 -22.47 38.22 15.57
C SER A 17 -22.05 37.04 14.65
N PRO A 18 -23.01 36.20 14.19
CA PRO A 18 -22.69 35.01 13.38
C PRO A 18 -22.06 35.34 12.01
N ASP A 19 -22.39 36.49 11.42
CA ASP A 19 -21.81 36.90 10.13
C ASP A 19 -20.33 37.26 10.27
N GLU A 20 -19.94 37.90 11.38
CA GLU A 20 -18.55 38.20 11.73
C GLU A 20 -17.77 36.91 11.97
N ALA A 21 -18.33 35.98 12.75
CA ALA A 21 -17.75 34.67 12.96
C ALA A 21 -17.51 33.91 11.64
N ALA A 22 -18.47 33.97 10.71
CA ALA A 22 -18.34 33.36 9.39
C ALA A 22 -17.28 34.06 8.52
N ALA A 23 -17.13 35.39 8.62
CA ALA A 23 -16.08 36.13 7.94
C ALA A 23 -14.69 35.78 8.47
N LEU A 24 -14.53 35.71 9.80
CA LEU A 24 -13.30 35.26 10.48
C LEU A 24 -12.93 33.83 10.07
N ALA A 25 -13.91 32.91 10.06
CA ALA A 25 -13.68 31.54 9.62
C ALA A 25 -13.17 31.46 8.17
N ARG A 26 -13.77 32.21 7.23
CA ARG A 26 -13.30 32.23 5.84
C ARG A 26 -11.90 32.83 5.69
N ALA A 27 -11.57 33.84 6.48
CA ALA A 27 -10.29 34.55 6.37
C ALA A 27 -9.13 33.78 7.03
N GLU A 28 -9.38 33.17 8.19
CA GLU A 28 -8.32 32.62 9.04
C GLU A 28 -8.29 31.09 9.08
N LEU A 29 -9.40 30.43 8.76
CA LEU A 29 -9.54 28.98 8.70
C LEU A 29 -10.18 28.57 7.35
N PRO A 30 -9.58 28.97 6.22
CA PRO A 30 -10.16 28.68 4.92
C PRO A 30 -10.35 27.17 4.75
N PHE A 31 -11.58 26.77 4.39
CA PHE A 31 -11.90 25.39 4.05
C PHE A 31 -11.94 25.26 2.53
N GLU A 32 -10.98 24.52 2.00
CA GLU A 32 -10.91 24.17 0.58
C GLU A 32 -11.42 22.73 0.40
N PRO A 33 -12.68 22.55 -0.04
CA PRO A 33 -13.16 21.22 -0.35
C PRO A 33 -12.40 20.66 -1.55
N PHE A 34 -12.02 19.39 -1.46
CA PHE A 34 -11.43 18.66 -2.58
C PHE A 34 -12.27 17.42 -2.90
N GLU A 35 -12.31 17.05 -4.18
CA GLU A 35 -12.97 15.83 -4.59
C GLU A 35 -12.13 14.61 -4.23
N ARG A 36 -12.74 13.66 -3.53
CA ARG A 36 -12.10 12.36 -3.26
C ARG A 36 -12.30 11.44 -4.45
N THR A 37 -11.34 11.40 -5.35
CA THR A 37 -11.26 10.32 -6.35
C THR A 37 -10.61 9.11 -5.69
N LYS A 38 -11.41 8.14 -5.24
CA LYS A 38 -10.90 6.86 -4.72
C LYS A 38 -11.14 5.75 -5.74
N ARG A 39 -10.11 5.36 -6.48
CA ARG A 39 -10.16 4.19 -7.36
C ARG A 39 -9.87 2.93 -6.56
N PHE A 40 -10.75 1.95 -6.68
CA PHE A 40 -10.43 0.60 -6.21
C PHE A 40 -9.37 -0.01 -7.12
N ARG A 41 -8.23 -0.39 -6.55
CA ARG A 41 -7.18 -1.11 -7.27
C ARG A 41 -7.39 -2.60 -7.19
N SER A 42 -7.38 -3.24 -8.35
CA SER A 42 -7.26 -4.69 -8.49
C SER A 42 -5.92 -5.17 -7.90
N ASP A 43 -5.86 -6.44 -7.52
CA ASP A 43 -4.59 -6.98 -7.02
C ASP A 43 -3.49 -6.95 -8.07
N ALA A 44 -3.82 -7.07 -9.36
CA ALA A 44 -2.83 -6.97 -10.43
C ALA A 44 -2.19 -5.58 -10.48
N GLU A 45 -2.97 -4.51 -10.30
CA GLU A 45 -2.43 -3.13 -10.23
C GLU A 45 -1.52 -2.95 -9.00
N LYS A 46 -1.86 -3.56 -7.86
CA LYS A 46 -0.98 -3.55 -6.67
C LYS A 46 0.33 -4.28 -6.94
N VAL A 47 0.26 -5.47 -7.55
CA VAL A 47 1.48 -6.23 -7.91
C VAL A 47 2.35 -5.46 -8.88
N SER A 48 1.79 -4.71 -9.83
CA SER A 48 2.58 -3.85 -10.71
C SER A 48 3.38 -2.79 -9.93
N VAL A 49 2.80 -2.20 -8.88
CA VAL A 49 3.52 -1.27 -7.98
C VAL A 49 4.62 -2.02 -7.21
N PHE A 50 4.33 -3.21 -6.69
CA PHE A 50 5.32 -4.01 -5.96
C PHE A 50 6.51 -4.41 -6.83
N LEU A 51 6.25 -4.80 -8.08
CA LEU A 51 7.28 -5.12 -9.07
C LEU A 51 8.12 -3.89 -9.41
N ARG A 52 7.47 -2.75 -9.70
CA ARG A 52 8.16 -1.48 -9.99
C ARG A 52 9.08 -1.06 -8.84
N ASP A 53 8.64 -1.26 -7.61
CA ASP A 53 9.41 -0.87 -6.42
C ASP A 53 10.37 -1.96 -5.92
N GLY A 54 10.44 -3.11 -6.59
CA GLY A 54 11.34 -4.21 -6.23
C GLY A 54 11.01 -4.88 -4.90
N PHE A 55 9.73 -4.90 -4.50
CA PHE A 55 9.29 -5.35 -3.18
C PHE A 55 10.03 -4.69 -2.01
N ILE A 56 10.43 -3.43 -2.17
CA ILE A 56 11.01 -2.61 -1.12
C ILE A 56 9.91 -1.76 -0.49
N ASP A 57 9.89 -1.70 0.84
CA ASP A 57 9.16 -0.69 1.58
C ASP A 57 9.80 0.67 1.29
N ARG A 58 9.16 1.48 0.46
CA ARG A 58 9.69 2.77 0.02
C ARG A 58 9.81 3.78 1.16
N TYR A 59 9.25 3.52 2.35
CA TYR A 59 9.41 4.40 3.51
C TYR A 59 10.51 3.96 4.48
N SER A 60 10.93 2.69 4.45
CA SER A 60 11.90 2.16 5.42
C SER A 60 13.10 1.41 4.82
N GLY A 61 13.05 1.07 3.53
CA GLY A 61 14.04 0.25 2.85
C GLY A 61 13.92 -1.25 3.14
N GLN A 62 12.96 -1.66 3.97
CA GLN A 62 12.75 -3.07 4.31
C GLN A 62 12.32 -3.89 3.09
N ARG A 63 12.90 -5.09 2.93
CA ARG A 63 12.43 -6.08 1.95
C ARG A 63 11.10 -6.70 2.38
N LEU A 64 10.13 -6.70 1.48
CA LEU A 64 8.78 -7.25 1.69
C LEU A 64 8.57 -8.54 0.89
N VAL A 65 7.60 -9.34 1.28
CA VAL A 65 7.31 -10.66 0.70
C VAL A 65 6.00 -10.61 -0.06
N PHE A 66 5.98 -11.14 -1.28
CA PHE A 66 4.79 -11.23 -2.11
C PHE A 66 3.62 -11.86 -1.32
N PRO A 67 2.42 -11.23 -1.30
CA PRO A 67 1.31 -11.71 -0.47
C PRO A 67 0.89 -13.15 -0.76
N GLY A 68 0.97 -13.59 -2.02
CA GLY A 68 0.69 -14.97 -2.40
C GLY A 68 1.65 -15.97 -1.73
N THR A 69 2.92 -15.61 -1.54
CA THR A 69 3.92 -16.43 -0.85
C THR A 69 3.53 -16.64 0.61
N LEU A 70 3.17 -15.56 1.34
CA LEU A 70 2.77 -15.68 2.74
C LEU A 70 1.49 -16.50 2.91
N LEU A 71 0.50 -16.32 2.01
CA LEU A 71 -0.73 -17.11 2.03
C LEU A 71 -0.48 -18.58 1.70
N LEU A 72 0.44 -18.87 0.79
CA LEU A 72 0.85 -20.24 0.49
C LEU A 72 1.55 -20.88 1.69
N LEU A 73 2.45 -20.16 2.38
CA LEU A 73 3.06 -20.66 3.62
C LEU A 73 2.01 -20.96 4.69
N SER A 74 1.00 -20.10 4.84
CA SER A 74 -0.12 -20.34 5.76
C SER A 74 -0.94 -21.57 5.40
N HIS A 75 -1.16 -21.83 4.11
CA HIS A 75 -1.84 -23.04 3.67
C HIS A 75 -1.01 -24.31 3.96
N LEU A 76 0.32 -24.23 3.80
CA LEU A 76 1.21 -25.37 4.01
C LEU A 76 1.50 -25.66 5.49
N MET A 77 1.52 -24.62 6.33
CA MET A 77 1.88 -24.68 7.75
C MET A 77 0.91 -23.81 8.57
N PRO A 78 -0.39 -24.17 8.63
CA PRO A 78 -1.42 -23.32 9.22
C PRO A 78 -1.32 -23.19 10.74
N ALA A 79 -0.64 -24.11 11.43
CA ALA A 79 -0.42 -24.02 12.86
C ALA A 79 0.69 -23.01 13.20
N GLU A 80 1.73 -22.95 12.36
CA GLU A 80 2.91 -22.10 12.56
C GLU A 80 2.71 -20.69 11.99
N ILE A 81 2.06 -20.59 10.82
CA ILE A 81 1.81 -19.31 10.14
C ILE A 81 0.29 -19.19 9.87
N PRO A 82 -0.54 -19.07 10.91
CA PRO A 82 -1.98 -18.91 10.72
C PRO A 82 -2.32 -17.60 10.02
N TYR A 83 -3.32 -17.62 9.13
CA TYR A 83 -3.86 -16.44 8.48
C TYR A 83 -5.35 -16.28 8.81
N HIS A 84 -5.75 -15.05 9.10
CA HIS A 84 -7.14 -14.69 9.31
C HIS A 84 -7.53 -13.52 8.39
N SER A 85 -8.56 -13.70 7.56
CA SER A 85 -8.94 -12.72 6.54
C SER A 85 -9.36 -11.36 7.09
N ASN A 86 -9.84 -11.33 8.33
CA ASN A 86 -10.29 -10.10 9.00
C ASN A 86 -9.21 -9.50 9.91
N TRP A 87 -7.97 -9.97 9.81
CA TRP A 87 -6.86 -9.47 10.63
C TRP A 87 -7.10 -9.56 12.14
N ASP A 88 -7.67 -10.69 12.61
CA ASP A 88 -7.74 -10.96 14.05
C ASP A 88 -6.32 -11.28 14.53
N THR A 89 -5.68 -10.34 15.22
CA THR A 89 -4.28 -10.45 15.65
C THR A 89 -4.05 -11.58 16.65
N SER A 90 -5.11 -12.10 17.31
CA SER A 90 -5.03 -13.28 18.15
C SER A 90 -4.98 -14.60 17.37
N LYS A 91 -5.32 -14.56 16.08
CA LYS A 91 -5.43 -15.73 15.17
C LYS A 91 -4.64 -15.59 13.88
N CYS A 92 -3.85 -14.53 13.73
CA CYS A 92 -3.12 -14.22 12.52
C CYS A 92 -1.65 -13.94 12.84
N HIS A 93 -0.75 -14.59 12.12
CA HIS A 93 0.67 -14.44 12.33
C HIS A 93 1.14 -13.02 11.96
N MET A 94 1.97 -12.40 12.80
CA MET A 94 2.40 -11.01 12.60
C MET A 94 3.24 -10.78 11.34
N VAL A 95 3.76 -11.84 10.71
CA VAL A 95 4.49 -11.76 9.43
C VAL A 95 3.68 -11.04 8.35
N PHE A 96 2.37 -11.23 8.31
CA PHE A 96 1.48 -10.57 7.37
C PHE A 96 1.39 -9.06 7.61
N TRP A 97 1.54 -8.59 8.86
CA TRP A 97 1.61 -7.17 9.18
C TRP A 97 2.93 -6.58 8.69
N TYR A 98 4.04 -7.22 9.06
CA TYR A 98 5.37 -6.65 8.86
C TYR A 98 5.90 -6.81 7.44
N LEU A 99 5.60 -7.93 6.78
CA LEU A 99 6.23 -8.30 5.51
C LEU A 99 5.28 -8.34 4.32
N SER A 100 3.96 -8.34 4.51
CA SER A 100 3.06 -8.22 3.36
C SER A 100 3.07 -6.78 2.84
N PRO A 101 3.34 -6.54 1.55
CA PRO A 101 3.26 -5.21 0.98
C PRO A 101 1.80 -4.74 0.87
N THR A 102 1.65 -3.44 1.04
CA THR A 102 0.49 -2.66 0.66
C THR A 102 0.92 -1.52 -0.26
N VAL A 103 -0.06 -0.84 -0.84
CA VAL A 103 0.16 0.37 -1.63
C VAL A 103 -0.31 1.56 -0.81
N ASP A 104 0.52 2.59 -0.72
CA ASP A 104 0.17 3.88 -0.12
C ASP A 104 0.40 5.02 -1.11
N HIS A 105 -0.30 6.14 -0.90
CA HIS A 105 -0.09 7.38 -1.63
C HIS A 105 1.00 8.20 -0.95
N VAL A 106 2.04 8.62 -1.66
CA VAL A 106 3.10 9.49 -1.13
C VAL A 106 2.48 10.78 -0.62
N ASP A 107 1.74 11.47 -1.48
CA ASP A 107 0.88 12.59 -1.13
C ASP A 107 -0.50 12.06 -0.71
N PRO A 108 -0.91 12.24 0.56
CA PRO A 108 -2.15 11.64 1.05
C PRO A 108 -3.39 12.17 0.32
N VAL A 109 -4.28 11.27 -0.11
CA VAL A 109 -5.58 11.63 -0.70
C VAL A 109 -6.41 12.51 0.23
N ALA A 110 -6.29 12.32 1.55
CA ALA A 110 -6.96 13.15 2.55
C ALA A 110 -6.51 14.63 2.54
N ARG A 111 -5.45 14.95 1.81
CA ARG A 111 -4.87 16.28 1.64
C ARG A 111 -4.81 16.71 0.17
N GLY A 112 -5.67 16.14 -0.66
CA GLY A 112 -5.74 16.48 -2.09
C GLY A 112 -4.69 15.77 -2.97
N GLY A 113 -3.93 14.81 -2.43
CA GLY A 113 -2.98 14.02 -3.22
C GLY A 113 -3.68 13.21 -4.32
N PRO A 114 -3.11 13.14 -5.54
CA PRO A 114 -3.75 12.52 -6.69
C PRO A 114 -3.76 10.99 -6.59
N ASP A 115 -4.81 10.34 -7.10
CA ASP A 115 -4.89 8.88 -7.15
C ASP A 115 -4.23 8.29 -8.41
N THR A 116 -2.98 8.67 -8.66
CA THR A 116 -2.19 8.31 -9.85
C THR A 116 -1.06 7.34 -9.51
N THR A 117 -0.62 6.54 -10.49
CA THR A 117 0.37 5.47 -10.29
C THR A 117 1.73 5.97 -9.76
N ASP A 118 2.14 7.17 -10.17
CA ASP A 118 3.37 7.84 -9.74
C ASP A 118 3.30 8.31 -8.27
N ASN A 119 2.10 8.64 -7.77
CA ASN A 119 1.89 8.95 -6.36
C ASN A 119 1.78 7.68 -5.48
N LEU A 120 1.81 6.47 -6.06
CA LEU A 120 1.74 5.24 -5.28
C LEU A 120 3.12 4.70 -5.00
N VAL A 121 3.27 4.06 -3.85
CA VAL A 121 4.47 3.31 -3.49
C VAL A 121 4.14 2.00 -2.78
N CYS A 122 5.03 1.02 -2.92
CA CYS A 122 5.07 -0.19 -2.11
C CYS A 122 5.55 0.14 -0.69
N THR A 123 4.81 -0.29 0.33
CA THR A 123 5.18 -0.11 1.73
C THR A 123 4.62 -1.23 2.61
N SER A 124 5.09 -1.36 3.84
CA SER A 124 4.55 -2.30 4.83
C SER A 124 3.31 -1.72 5.53
N MET A 125 2.48 -2.59 6.12
CA MET A 125 1.33 -2.12 6.91
C MET A 125 1.74 -1.21 8.10
N PRO A 126 2.79 -1.51 8.89
CA PRO A 126 3.25 -0.61 9.94
C PRO A 126 3.61 0.79 9.44
N ARG A 127 4.32 0.90 8.31
CA ARG A 127 4.74 2.21 7.79
C ARG A 127 3.58 2.98 7.17
N ASN A 128 2.68 2.29 6.47
CA ASN A 128 1.43 2.86 6.01
C ASN A 128 0.57 3.39 7.17
N ASP A 129 0.40 2.59 8.23
CA ASP A 129 -0.38 2.98 9.42
C ASP A 129 0.30 4.07 10.26
N ALA A 130 1.63 4.17 10.24
CA ALA A 130 2.34 5.29 10.86
C ALA A 130 2.20 6.58 10.03
N LYS A 131 2.20 6.50 8.70
CA LYS A 131 2.08 7.67 7.84
C LYS A 131 0.68 8.26 7.80
N ARG A 132 -0.36 7.43 7.61
CA ARG A 132 -1.76 7.85 7.50
C ARG A 132 -1.96 9.08 6.59
N HIS A 133 -2.36 10.21 7.17
CA HIS A 133 -2.66 11.45 6.47
C HIS A 133 -1.51 12.47 6.54
N TRP A 134 -0.39 12.13 7.18
CA TRP A 134 0.80 12.97 7.22
C TRP A 134 1.52 12.94 5.87
N THR A 135 2.07 14.09 5.47
CA THR A 135 3.02 14.13 4.36
C THR A 135 4.35 13.55 4.82
N LEU A 136 5.19 13.13 3.87
CA LEU A 136 6.54 12.65 4.21
C LEU A 136 7.38 13.75 4.86
N GLU A 137 7.23 15.00 4.41
CA GLU A 137 7.91 16.16 4.97
C GLU A 137 7.59 16.36 6.46
N GLU A 138 6.31 16.28 6.85
CA GLU A 138 5.89 16.42 8.25
C GLU A 138 6.44 15.32 9.16
N LEU A 139 6.68 14.12 8.60
CA LEU A 139 7.28 13.01 9.31
C LEU A 139 8.82 13.06 9.29
N GLY A 140 9.42 13.96 8.52
CA GLY A 140 10.86 13.95 8.23
C GLY A 140 11.33 12.72 7.45
N TRP A 141 10.42 12.07 6.71
CA TRP A 141 10.71 10.87 5.93
C TRP A 141 11.12 11.23 4.51
N HIS A 142 11.97 10.39 3.93
CA HIS A 142 12.37 10.48 2.53
C HIS A 142 12.17 9.12 1.87
N PRO A 143 11.57 9.04 0.67
CA PRO A 143 11.41 7.76 0.00
C PRO A 143 12.77 7.10 -0.26
N CYS A 144 12.88 5.83 0.13
CA CYS A 144 13.98 4.98 -0.29
C CYS A 144 13.93 4.75 -1.81
N LEU A 145 15.04 4.35 -2.42
CA LEU A 145 15.06 3.95 -3.82
C LEU A 145 14.32 2.60 -4.01
N PRO A 146 13.74 2.35 -5.20
CA PRO A 146 13.22 1.03 -5.54
C PRO A 146 14.35 0.00 -5.57
N GLY A 147 14.01 -1.26 -5.28
CA GLY A 147 14.96 -2.38 -5.33
C GLY A 147 15.09 -3.00 -6.72
N SER A 148 16.10 -3.86 -6.88
CA SER A 148 16.24 -4.72 -8.05
C SER A 148 15.54 -6.06 -7.83
N LEU A 149 14.65 -6.44 -8.75
CA LEU A 149 14.00 -7.77 -8.72
C LEU A 149 15.00 -8.92 -8.92
N LEU A 150 16.18 -8.65 -9.49
CA LEU A 150 17.26 -9.64 -9.61
C LEU A 150 17.91 -9.95 -8.25
N GLU A 151 17.83 -9.03 -7.30
CA GLU A 151 18.35 -9.20 -5.94
C GLU A 151 17.27 -9.68 -4.96
N TRP A 152 16.05 -9.15 -5.11
CA TRP A 152 14.91 -9.49 -4.27
C TRP A 152 13.60 -9.28 -5.04
N ASP A 153 12.91 -10.36 -5.37
CA ASP A 153 11.61 -10.34 -6.07
C ASP A 153 10.43 -10.62 -5.13
N GLY A 154 10.63 -10.44 -3.81
CA GLY A 154 9.61 -10.74 -2.80
C GLY A 154 9.26 -12.23 -2.71
N LEU A 155 10.14 -13.14 -3.15
CA LEU A 155 9.88 -14.58 -3.26
C LEU A 155 8.76 -14.89 -4.27
N LEU A 156 8.54 -14.01 -5.25
CA LEU A 156 7.57 -14.24 -6.31
C LEU A 156 7.99 -15.41 -7.21
N SER A 157 9.28 -15.53 -7.55
CA SER A 157 9.81 -16.68 -8.30
C SER A 157 9.47 -17.98 -7.62
N TRP A 158 9.78 -18.09 -6.32
CA TRP A 158 9.49 -19.29 -5.54
C TRP A 158 8.00 -19.65 -5.56
N PHE A 159 7.12 -18.65 -5.39
CA PHE A 159 5.67 -18.88 -5.44
C PHE A 159 5.21 -19.37 -6.83
N MET A 160 5.70 -18.76 -7.90
CA MET A 160 5.35 -19.15 -9.27
C MET A 160 5.85 -20.55 -9.61
N ASP A 161 7.07 -20.90 -9.20
CA ASP A 161 7.66 -22.23 -9.40
C ASP A 161 6.89 -23.28 -8.58
N TYR A 162 6.63 -23.02 -7.30
CA TYR A 162 5.91 -23.95 -6.42
C TYR A 162 4.49 -24.23 -6.91
N THR A 163 3.76 -23.20 -7.31
CA THR A 163 2.38 -23.35 -7.82
C THR A 163 2.33 -24.03 -9.20
N SER A 164 3.41 -23.94 -9.98
CA SER A 164 3.53 -24.67 -11.24
C SER A 164 3.84 -26.16 -11.01
N ASP A 165 4.70 -26.49 -10.05
CA ASP A 165 5.04 -27.87 -9.67
C ASP A 165 3.87 -28.58 -8.93
N LYS A 166 3.15 -27.85 -8.07
CA LYS A 166 2.05 -28.39 -7.26
C LYS A 166 0.74 -27.64 -7.53
N PRO A 167 0.12 -27.81 -8.71
CA PRO A 167 -1.04 -27.03 -9.13
C PRO A 167 -2.27 -27.19 -8.23
N ARG A 168 -2.36 -28.26 -7.42
CA ARG A 168 -3.46 -28.48 -6.48
C ARG A 168 -3.63 -27.35 -5.46
N VAL A 169 -2.55 -26.65 -5.07
CA VAL A 169 -2.67 -25.50 -4.16
C VAL A 169 -3.44 -24.32 -4.76
N LEU A 170 -3.64 -24.31 -6.09
CA LEU A 170 -4.48 -23.31 -6.77
C LEU A 170 -5.98 -23.62 -6.66
N GLU A 171 -6.39 -24.71 -6.02
CA GLU A 171 -7.78 -24.93 -5.59
C GLU A 171 -8.16 -23.94 -4.47
N GLU A 172 -7.18 -23.49 -3.67
CA GLU A 172 -7.37 -22.47 -2.66
C GLU A 172 -7.57 -21.08 -3.28
N ARG A 173 -8.75 -20.51 -3.03
CA ARG A 173 -9.17 -19.24 -3.63
C ARG A 173 -8.17 -18.10 -3.40
N PRO A 174 -7.62 -17.87 -2.19
CA PRO A 174 -6.66 -16.79 -1.96
C PRO A 174 -5.38 -16.96 -2.79
N ILE A 175 -4.85 -18.19 -2.88
CA ILE A 175 -3.62 -18.51 -3.62
C ILE A 175 -3.87 -18.32 -5.12
N LYS A 176 -4.97 -18.87 -5.65
CA LYS A 176 -5.37 -18.70 -7.06
C LYS A 176 -5.51 -17.23 -7.47
N ARG A 177 -6.09 -16.41 -6.58
CA ARG A 177 -6.29 -14.97 -6.80
C ARG A 177 -4.95 -14.26 -6.99
N TRP A 178 -4.00 -14.47 -6.08
CA TRP A 178 -2.66 -13.87 -6.16
C TRP A 178 -1.82 -14.41 -7.31
N HIS A 179 -1.91 -15.71 -7.62
CA HIS A 179 -1.28 -16.28 -8.80
C HIS A 179 -1.81 -15.63 -10.10
N SER A 180 -3.12 -15.42 -10.21
CA SER A 180 -3.72 -14.74 -11.36
C SER A 180 -3.31 -13.27 -11.45
N ALA A 181 -3.20 -12.58 -10.32
CA ALA A 181 -2.73 -11.20 -10.25
C ALA A 181 -1.27 -11.06 -10.68
N ALA A 182 -0.38 -11.92 -10.17
CA ALA A 182 1.03 -11.98 -10.56
C ALA A 182 1.19 -12.21 -12.07
N LYS A 183 0.49 -13.21 -12.62
CA LYS A 183 0.52 -13.48 -14.07
C LYS A 183 0.00 -12.33 -14.93
N ARG A 184 -0.88 -11.47 -14.42
CA ARG A 184 -1.34 -10.28 -15.16
C ARG A 184 -0.32 -9.16 -15.08
N ALA A 185 0.25 -8.92 -13.91
CA ALA A 185 1.25 -7.88 -13.69
C ALA A 185 2.56 -8.16 -14.45
N LEU A 186 3.05 -9.42 -14.42
CA LEU A 186 4.29 -9.82 -15.11
C LEU A 186 4.23 -9.63 -16.63
N ARG A 187 3.06 -9.77 -17.27
CA ARG A 187 2.89 -9.53 -18.72
C ARG A 187 3.16 -8.09 -19.13
N GLY A 188 2.91 -7.14 -18.24
CA GLY A 188 3.12 -5.71 -18.48
C GLY A 188 4.44 -5.19 -17.93
N HIS A 189 5.29 -6.06 -17.38
CA HIS A 189 6.57 -5.69 -16.79
C HIS A 189 7.72 -5.97 -17.75
N ASN A 190 8.73 -5.10 -17.74
CA ASN A 190 9.90 -5.25 -18.60
C ASN A 190 10.63 -6.56 -18.31
N ARG A 191 10.73 -7.42 -19.32
CA ARG A 191 11.32 -8.74 -19.21
C ARG A 191 12.79 -8.72 -18.77
N GLN A 192 13.53 -7.67 -19.11
CA GLN A 192 14.97 -7.57 -18.78
C GLN A 192 15.21 -7.41 -17.27
N ASP A 193 14.25 -6.81 -16.57
CA ASP A 193 14.32 -6.55 -15.14
C ASP A 193 13.89 -7.76 -14.29
N LEU A 194 13.38 -8.82 -14.93
CA LEU A 194 12.88 -10.02 -14.25
C LEU A 194 13.96 -11.11 -14.08
N PRO A 195 13.97 -11.82 -12.93
CA PRO A 195 14.66 -13.09 -12.77
C PRO A 195 14.30 -14.10 -13.87
N SER A 196 15.25 -14.95 -14.25
CA SER A 196 15.08 -15.90 -15.35
C SER A 196 13.83 -16.78 -15.25
N SER A 197 13.49 -17.23 -14.04
CA SER A 197 12.28 -18.00 -13.70
C SER A 197 10.98 -17.26 -14.06
N LEU A 198 10.94 -15.94 -13.91
CA LEU A 198 9.75 -15.13 -14.15
C LEU A 198 9.60 -14.65 -15.59
N ARG A 199 10.66 -14.70 -16.40
CA ARG A 199 10.65 -14.18 -17.78
C ARG A 199 9.61 -14.87 -18.67
N SER A 200 9.33 -16.15 -18.45
CA SER A 200 8.32 -16.92 -19.21
C SER A 200 6.89 -16.37 -19.04
N TYR A 201 6.64 -15.56 -17.99
CA TYR A 201 5.34 -14.94 -17.71
C TYR A 201 5.22 -13.51 -18.25
N SER A 202 6.30 -12.95 -18.81
CA SER A 202 6.32 -11.64 -19.49
C SER A 202 6.24 -11.84 -21.00
N HIS A 203 5.39 -11.07 -21.68
CA HIS A 203 5.31 -11.04 -23.15
C HIS A 203 6.18 -9.90 -23.67
N HIS A 204 6.81 -10.12 -24.82
CA HIS A 204 7.56 -9.09 -25.55
C HIS A 204 6.61 -8.03 -26.12
#